data_AF-A0A954L2V3-F1
#
_entry.id   AF-A0A954L2V3-F1
#
_cell.length_a   1.000
_cell.length_b   1.000
_cell.length_c   1.000
_cell.angle_alpha   90.00
_cell.angle_beta   90.00
_cell.angle_gamma   90.00
#
_symmetry.space_group_name_H-M   'P 1'
#
loop_
_entity.id
_entity.type
_entity.pdbx_description
1 polymer ?
#
loop_
_entity_poly.entity_id
_entity_poly.type
_entity_poly.pdbx_seq_one_letter_code
_entity_poly.pdbx_strand_id
1 'polypeptide(L)'
;VYALSGDVVITGSTLSGNSTSGETAEGGGFASRFGSVLTIVNSTISTNRTNGNTNYGGGGLFVDRRAVTIVNSTITKNISRTGGGIGVNADNNGESLTIQNSIIAGNFALTNPDFTAPGDPGNNLTVISSLIGDNEGTTLAEDQTGVSGSFVGSNSGGGSIDPLLGPLQDNGGPTFTHALLPGSLALESGTTVLAIDPTNGSAALTTDQRGGVFHRLFGNSVDMGAFEDQALLIQGNTAFILGTAGRDSIVFRVAQKQANVNGVNYVLPANITLVQVDGLEGKDTLNLIGTPGAEVVTTGSGLLSVEHNAAHSGVDITGANLEVIILDGQGGNDTVTLNDTAGDDKFFARPTSGFMIDTAGQFETDAFGFQMTGAFTTGNDLAKFFDSAGNDTLTANPTIATIQGTGFLHTAQNFDVLVAQSRRGSDVAHAFGTTGNDAFTGRAGIAVLSSTGFNYQLDGYATINADGLGGTDLVRFLGGPGNDSLTANPTSATFLTGGFTLNTTSFERLIGIAGTGTNDVAILNDSAGNDIFAGTIGTGELAGTGFFERTINFDVIRIRGVNGGTNRRVLNNIAFTLIEEGTWL
;
A
#
# COMPACT_ATOMS: atom_id res chain seq x y z
N VAL A 1 -30.92 27.03 1.57
CA VAL A 1 -32.39 26.87 1.69
C VAL A 1 -32.99 28.13 2.29
N TYR A 2 -34.13 28.62 1.79
CA TYR A 2 -34.80 29.81 2.33
C TYR A 2 -36.29 29.54 2.57
N ALA A 3 -36.79 29.88 3.76
CA ALA A 3 -38.19 29.73 4.13
C ALA A 3 -38.78 31.04 4.68
N LEU A 4 -39.88 31.52 4.10
CA LEU A 4 -40.52 32.78 4.51
C LEU A 4 -41.62 32.63 5.57
N SER A 5 -42.27 31.46 5.68
CA SER A 5 -43.33 31.22 6.68
C SER A 5 -43.79 29.75 6.78
N GLY A 6 -43.10 28.81 6.13
CA GLY A 6 -43.46 27.38 6.13
C GLY A 6 -42.46 26.55 6.92
N ASP A 7 -42.94 25.55 7.66
CA ASP A 7 -42.10 24.64 8.42
C ASP A 7 -41.19 23.83 7.49
N VAL A 8 -39.95 23.59 7.93
CA VAL A 8 -38.94 22.85 7.16
C VAL A 8 -38.38 21.70 7.99
N VAL A 9 -38.33 20.53 7.38
CA VAL A 9 -37.68 19.34 7.91
C VAL A 9 -36.50 19.00 7.03
N ILE A 10 -35.33 18.80 7.64
CA ILE A 10 -34.10 18.35 6.99
C ILE A 10 -33.72 17.02 7.64
N THR A 11 -33.79 15.93 6.88
CA THR A 11 -33.51 14.58 7.40
C THR A 11 -32.53 13.86 6.50
N GLY A 12 -31.50 13.21 7.07
CA GLY A 12 -30.56 12.38 6.30
C GLY A 12 -29.82 13.16 5.21
N SER A 13 -29.58 14.46 5.42
CA SER A 13 -29.19 15.39 4.35
C SER A 13 -27.88 16.11 4.66
N THR A 14 -27.18 16.50 3.60
CA THR A 14 -26.00 17.37 3.70
C THR A 14 -26.25 18.72 3.06
N LEU A 15 -26.11 19.80 3.84
CA LEU A 15 -26.12 21.18 3.34
C LEU A 15 -24.71 21.73 3.49
N SER A 16 -24.00 21.89 2.38
CA SER A 16 -22.62 22.33 2.41
C SER A 16 -22.20 23.27 1.29
N GLY A 17 -21.17 24.08 1.55
CA GLY A 17 -20.56 24.96 0.55
C GLY A 17 -21.47 26.10 0.06
N ASN A 18 -22.58 26.39 0.74
CA ASN A 18 -23.50 27.45 0.34
C ASN A 18 -23.01 28.80 0.88
N SER A 19 -23.25 29.89 0.14
CA SER A 19 -22.78 31.22 0.51
C SER A 19 -23.83 32.30 0.22
N THR A 20 -24.02 33.23 1.15
CA THR A 20 -24.81 34.45 0.95
C THR A 20 -23.97 35.71 1.10
N SER A 21 -24.26 36.74 0.30
CA SER A 21 -23.50 38.00 0.24
C SER A 21 -24.42 39.21 0.21
N GLY A 22 -23.93 40.34 0.72
CA GLY A 22 -24.69 41.59 0.86
C GLY A 22 -24.75 42.01 2.32
N GLU A 23 -24.96 43.30 2.59
CA GLU A 23 -24.87 43.88 3.94
C GLU A 23 -25.73 43.11 4.95
N THR A 24 -26.96 42.74 4.56
CA THR A 24 -27.97 42.04 5.38
C THR A 24 -28.08 40.54 5.03
N ALA A 25 -27.00 39.92 4.56
CA ALA A 25 -27.02 38.49 4.22
C ALA A 25 -27.14 37.61 5.48
N GLU A 26 -28.01 36.60 5.39
CA GLU A 26 -28.35 35.68 6.47
C GLU A 26 -28.26 34.24 5.96
N GLY A 27 -28.04 33.30 6.89
CA GLY A 27 -28.20 31.85 6.67
C GLY A 27 -27.49 31.30 5.43
N GLY A 28 -26.18 31.02 5.54
CA GLY A 28 -25.43 30.48 4.41
C GLY A 28 -26.01 29.16 3.92
N GLY A 29 -26.30 28.23 4.83
CA GLY A 29 -26.95 26.94 4.52
C GLY A 29 -28.46 27.03 4.52
N PHE A 30 -29.05 27.60 5.58
CA PHE A 30 -30.49 27.78 5.73
C PHE A 30 -30.81 29.14 6.36
N ALA A 31 -31.85 29.82 5.87
CA ALA A 31 -32.45 30.99 6.50
C ALA A 31 -33.97 30.85 6.60
N SER A 32 -34.52 31.10 7.78
CA SER A 32 -35.96 31.35 7.96
C SER A 32 -36.21 32.81 8.36
N ARG A 33 -37.24 33.41 7.79
CA ARG A 33 -37.80 34.69 8.25
C ARG A 33 -39.27 34.49 8.61
N PHE A 34 -39.78 35.21 9.60
CA PHE A 34 -41.20 35.21 9.99
C PHE A 34 -41.79 33.88 10.50
N GLY A 35 -40.94 33.02 11.08
CA GLY A 35 -41.42 31.99 11.99
C GLY A 35 -41.81 30.66 11.34
N SER A 36 -40.86 30.03 10.66
CA SER A 36 -40.90 28.61 10.33
C SER A 36 -40.34 27.76 11.48
N VAL A 37 -41.00 26.67 11.86
CA VAL A 37 -40.34 25.64 12.68
C VAL A 37 -39.30 24.92 11.81
N LEU A 38 -38.08 24.83 12.32
CA LEU A 38 -37.00 24.08 11.66
C LEU A 38 -36.69 22.83 12.49
N THR A 39 -36.83 21.66 11.87
CA THR A 39 -36.39 20.39 12.48
C THR A 39 -35.29 19.78 11.61
N ILE A 40 -34.15 19.50 12.22
CA ILE A 40 -32.99 18.88 11.57
C ILE A 40 -32.71 17.57 12.29
N VAL A 41 -32.71 16.48 11.53
CA VAL A 41 -32.53 15.12 12.06
C VAL A 41 -31.47 14.42 11.24
N ASN A 42 -30.50 13.79 11.89
CA ASN A 42 -29.57 12.88 11.22
C ASN A 42 -28.88 13.50 9.99
N SER A 43 -28.43 14.75 10.12
CA SER A 43 -28.01 15.58 8.98
C SER A 43 -26.71 16.33 9.27
N THR A 44 -25.97 16.65 8.21
CA THR A 44 -24.72 17.40 8.26
C THR A 44 -24.88 18.78 7.63
N ILE A 45 -24.59 19.84 8.37
CA ILE A 45 -24.58 21.22 7.87
C ILE A 45 -23.17 21.76 8.03
N SER A 46 -22.44 21.86 6.93
CA SER A 46 -21.00 22.13 7.02
C SER A 46 -20.50 23.09 5.96
N THR A 47 -19.46 23.88 6.26
CA THR A 47 -18.79 24.77 5.29
C THR A 47 -19.68 25.83 4.61
N ASN A 48 -20.84 26.16 5.19
CA ASN A 48 -21.68 27.23 4.68
C ASN A 48 -21.23 28.59 5.22
N ARG A 49 -21.48 29.67 4.48
CA ARG A 49 -20.97 31.00 4.83
C ARG A 49 -21.95 32.14 4.62
N THR A 50 -21.92 33.12 5.52
CA THR A 50 -22.46 34.47 5.26
C THR A 50 -21.33 35.50 5.19
N ASN A 51 -21.35 36.36 4.17
CA ASN A 51 -20.43 37.49 4.01
C ASN A 51 -21.06 38.83 4.42
N GLY A 52 -22.21 38.79 5.10
CA GLY A 52 -22.90 39.97 5.61
C GLY A 52 -22.18 40.60 6.79
N ASN A 53 -22.41 41.89 6.98
CA ASN A 53 -21.75 42.71 8.01
C ASN A 53 -22.70 43.01 9.19
N THR A 54 -23.94 42.51 9.15
CA THR A 54 -24.88 42.59 10.27
C THR A 54 -24.53 41.63 11.42
N ASN A 55 -25.10 41.92 12.59
CA ASN A 55 -24.96 41.09 13.81
C ASN A 55 -25.97 39.93 13.86
N TYR A 56 -26.67 39.65 12.76
CA TYR A 56 -27.72 38.63 12.67
C TYR A 56 -27.24 37.40 11.89
N GLY A 57 -25.96 37.05 12.03
CA GLY A 57 -25.33 36.02 11.21
C GLY A 57 -25.69 34.61 11.67
N GLY A 58 -25.74 33.69 10.71
CA GLY A 58 -25.89 32.26 10.89
C GLY A 58 -25.21 31.58 9.72
N GLY A 59 -23.93 31.22 9.84
CA GLY A 59 -23.15 30.70 8.71
C GLY A 59 -23.78 29.41 8.17
N GLY A 60 -24.14 28.51 9.08
CA GLY A 60 -24.94 27.33 8.79
C GLY A 60 -26.42 27.66 8.73
N LEU A 61 -26.97 28.10 9.86
CA LEU A 61 -28.40 28.31 10.06
C LEU A 61 -28.69 29.72 10.56
N PHE A 62 -29.62 30.42 9.94
CA PHE A 62 -30.24 31.62 10.48
C PHE A 62 -31.73 31.38 10.76
N VAL A 63 -32.19 31.80 11.94
CA VAL A 63 -33.55 31.59 12.40
C VAL A 63 -34.13 32.83 13.07
N ASP A 64 -35.39 33.10 12.75
CA ASP A 64 -36.17 34.25 13.21
C ASP A 64 -37.61 33.80 13.58
N ARG A 65 -38.08 34.15 14.80
CA ARG A 65 -39.46 34.00 15.33
C ARG A 65 -40.01 32.62 15.69
N ARG A 66 -39.25 31.51 15.55
CA ARG A 66 -39.73 30.16 15.96
C ARG A 66 -38.62 29.24 16.46
N ALA A 67 -39.07 28.14 17.05
CA ALA A 67 -38.22 27.09 17.59
C ALA A 67 -37.46 26.31 16.50
N VAL A 68 -36.23 25.95 16.83
CA VAL A 68 -35.37 25.01 16.09
C VAL A 68 -35.09 23.80 16.94
N THR A 69 -35.24 22.63 16.34
CA THR A 69 -34.91 21.34 16.94
C THR A 69 -33.85 20.66 16.08
N ILE A 70 -32.69 20.36 16.68
CA ILE A 70 -31.56 19.69 16.05
C ILE A 70 -31.31 18.40 16.83
N VAL A 71 -31.39 17.28 16.13
CA VAL A 71 -31.36 15.95 16.72
C VAL A 71 -30.40 15.08 15.91
N ASN A 72 -29.47 14.41 16.58
CA ASN A 72 -28.55 13.45 15.94
C ASN A 72 -27.82 14.07 14.73
N SER A 73 -27.36 15.31 14.81
CA SER A 73 -26.87 16.08 13.65
C SER A 73 -25.55 16.79 13.91
N THR A 74 -24.80 17.09 12.85
CA THR A 74 -23.49 17.75 12.93
C THR A 74 -23.54 19.09 12.20
N ILE A 75 -23.26 20.18 12.93
CA ILE A 75 -23.13 21.54 12.39
C ILE A 75 -21.72 22.05 12.68
N THR A 76 -20.87 22.08 11.65
CA THR A 76 -19.43 22.36 11.83
C THR A 76 -18.86 23.16 10.67
N LYS A 77 -17.71 23.82 10.86
CA LYS A 77 -16.98 24.53 9.80
C LYS A 77 -17.80 25.59 9.05
N ASN A 78 -18.93 26.03 9.58
CA ASN A 78 -19.70 27.12 8.99
C ASN A 78 -19.13 28.47 9.45
N ILE A 79 -19.29 29.50 8.61
CA ILE A 79 -18.62 30.78 8.81
C ILE A 79 -19.59 31.94 8.73
N SER A 80 -19.57 32.82 9.71
CA SER A 80 -20.30 34.09 9.68
C SER A 80 -19.53 35.17 10.45
N ARG A 81 -20.14 36.34 10.61
CA ARG A 81 -19.62 37.38 11.52
C ARG A 81 -20.00 37.12 12.98
N THR A 82 -21.20 36.60 13.22
CA THR A 82 -21.82 36.30 14.52
C THR A 82 -22.55 34.96 14.39
N GLY A 83 -22.42 34.01 15.33
CA GLY A 83 -23.12 32.71 15.22
C GLY A 83 -22.68 31.91 14.00
N GLY A 84 -21.42 31.46 13.96
CA GLY A 84 -20.84 30.77 12.80
C GLY A 84 -21.64 29.55 12.38
N GLY A 85 -22.02 28.70 13.34
CA GLY A 85 -22.94 27.59 13.12
C GLY A 85 -24.39 28.07 13.05
N ILE A 86 -24.91 28.62 14.15
CA ILE A 86 -26.32 29.01 14.29
C ILE A 86 -26.46 30.47 14.74
N GLY A 87 -27.23 31.23 13.96
CA GLY A 87 -27.68 32.57 14.23
C GLY A 87 -29.13 32.61 14.65
N VAL A 88 -29.42 33.04 15.87
CA VAL A 88 -30.77 33.28 16.34
C VAL A 88 -30.98 34.78 16.51
N ASN A 89 -32.00 35.33 15.86
CA ASN A 89 -32.39 36.72 16.07
C ASN A 89 -33.13 36.85 17.43
N ALA A 90 -32.54 37.56 18.39
CA ALA A 90 -33.11 37.76 19.71
C ALA A 90 -33.99 39.03 19.75
N ASP A 91 -35.19 38.94 19.15
CA ASP A 91 -36.14 40.06 19.05
C ASP A 91 -37.43 39.87 19.87
N ASN A 92 -37.41 38.95 20.85
CA ASN A 92 -38.49 38.59 21.77
C ASN A 92 -39.73 37.95 21.11
N ASN A 93 -39.57 37.24 20.00
CA ASN A 93 -40.69 36.70 19.23
C ASN A 93 -40.86 35.16 19.28
N GLY A 94 -40.18 34.46 20.19
CA GLY A 94 -40.47 33.04 20.50
C GLY A 94 -39.44 32.02 20.00
N GLU A 95 -38.21 32.45 19.74
CA GLU A 95 -37.09 31.61 19.29
C GLU A 95 -36.62 30.67 20.41
N SER A 96 -36.81 29.37 20.25
CA SER A 96 -36.20 28.36 21.14
C SER A 96 -35.23 27.50 20.37
N LEU A 97 -34.18 27.02 21.03
CA LEU A 97 -33.18 26.15 20.41
C LEU A 97 -33.03 24.89 21.24
N THR A 98 -33.35 23.75 20.63
CA THR A 98 -33.18 22.43 21.21
C THR A 98 -32.11 21.67 20.42
N ILE A 99 -31.07 21.21 21.10
CA ILE A 99 -29.95 20.46 20.54
C ILE A 99 -29.81 19.16 21.33
N GLN A 100 -29.93 18.02 20.64
CA GLN A 100 -29.92 16.69 21.25
C GLN A 100 -29.05 15.73 20.45
N ASN A 101 -28.19 14.94 21.10
CA ASN A 101 -27.28 14.00 20.42
C ASN A 101 -26.52 14.63 19.24
N SER A 102 -26.13 15.89 19.35
CA SER A 102 -25.66 16.66 18.19
C SER A 102 -24.32 17.32 18.47
N ILE A 103 -23.60 17.63 17.41
CA ILE A 103 -22.34 18.36 17.46
C ILE A 103 -22.54 19.73 16.84
N ILE A 104 -22.35 20.79 17.63
CA ILE A 104 -22.26 22.17 17.15
C ILE A 104 -20.89 22.70 17.57
N ALA A 105 -19.88 22.45 16.73
CA ALA A 105 -18.48 22.70 17.08
C ALA A 105 -17.62 23.00 15.84
N GLY A 106 -16.52 23.72 16.03
CA GLY A 106 -15.58 24.05 14.96
C GLY A 106 -16.14 25.00 13.90
N ASN A 107 -17.19 25.76 14.23
CA ASN A 107 -17.66 26.86 13.39
C ASN A 107 -16.86 28.15 13.70
N PHE A 108 -16.91 29.11 12.79
CA PHE A 108 -16.12 30.33 12.90
C PHE A 108 -16.98 31.59 12.82
N ALA A 109 -16.83 32.46 13.81
CA ALA A 109 -17.34 33.83 13.79
C ALA A 109 -16.42 34.76 14.58
N LEU A 110 -16.56 36.08 14.39
CA LEU A 110 -15.81 37.06 15.19
C LEU A 110 -16.28 37.09 16.64
N THR A 111 -17.55 36.77 16.87
CA THR A 111 -18.17 36.63 18.19
C THR A 111 -19.19 35.51 18.12
N ASN A 112 -19.32 34.74 19.20
CA ASN A 112 -20.23 33.60 19.28
C ASN A 112 -19.98 32.56 18.16
N PRO A 113 -18.80 31.92 18.11
CA PRO A 113 -18.36 31.11 16.97
C PRO A 113 -19.31 29.97 16.60
N ASP A 114 -19.79 29.19 17.57
CA ASP A 114 -20.67 28.06 17.28
C ASP A 114 -22.13 28.48 17.18
N PHE A 115 -22.68 29.16 18.18
CA PHE A 115 -24.02 29.70 18.06
C PHE A 115 -24.32 30.84 19.03
N THR A 116 -25.33 31.64 18.69
CA THR A 116 -25.91 32.63 19.60
C THR A 116 -27.19 32.10 20.20
N ALA A 117 -27.33 32.17 21.54
CA ALA A 117 -28.54 31.74 22.22
C ALA A 117 -29.69 32.75 22.06
N PRO A 118 -30.96 32.31 22.18
CA PRO A 118 -32.10 33.22 22.31
C PRO A 118 -31.96 34.09 23.57
N GLY A 119 -32.11 35.40 23.44
CA GLY A 119 -31.82 36.38 24.51
C GLY A 119 -33.00 36.79 25.40
N ASP A 120 -34.14 36.07 25.35
CA ASP A 120 -35.44 36.64 25.72
C ASP A 120 -36.20 35.85 26.81
N PRO A 121 -36.96 36.51 27.71
CA PRO A 121 -37.76 35.83 28.73
C PRO A 121 -38.87 34.96 28.13
N GLY A 122 -38.78 33.64 28.32
CA GLY A 122 -39.75 32.65 27.84
C GLY A 122 -39.25 31.76 26.69
N ASN A 123 -38.08 32.08 26.13
CA ASN A 123 -37.38 31.27 25.16
C ASN A 123 -36.44 30.28 25.87
N ASN A 124 -36.33 29.05 25.36
CA ASN A 124 -35.52 28.01 25.99
C ASN A 124 -34.33 27.61 25.10
N LEU A 125 -33.13 27.58 25.70
CA LEU A 125 -31.98 26.86 25.16
C LEU A 125 -31.88 25.53 25.90
N THR A 126 -32.11 24.44 25.18
CA THR A 126 -31.99 23.08 25.73
C THR A 126 -30.91 22.33 24.97
N VAL A 127 -29.86 21.94 25.69
CA VAL A 127 -28.74 21.15 25.14
C VAL A 127 -28.59 19.89 25.98
N ILE A 128 -28.80 18.73 25.37
CA ILE A 128 -28.76 17.43 26.05
C ILE A 128 -27.92 16.46 25.23
N SER A 129 -26.99 15.75 25.86
CA SER A 129 -26.15 14.74 25.18
C SER A 129 -25.53 15.28 23.90
N SER A 130 -24.98 16.50 23.96
CA SER A 130 -24.46 17.19 22.78
C SER A 130 -23.08 17.76 23.04
N LEU A 131 -22.30 17.94 21.97
CA LEU A 131 -20.96 18.53 22.02
C LEU A 131 -21.03 19.94 21.43
N ILE A 132 -20.78 20.91 22.29
CA ILE A 132 -20.67 22.33 21.94
C ILE A 132 -19.19 22.72 22.01
N GLY A 133 -18.63 23.16 20.88
CA GLY A 133 -17.22 23.51 20.79
C GLY A 133 -16.90 24.77 21.60
N ASP A 134 -17.73 25.80 21.45
CA ASP A 134 -17.59 27.08 22.13
C ASP A 134 -18.96 27.69 22.43
N ASN A 135 -19.24 27.90 23.71
CA ASN A 135 -20.50 28.41 24.20
C ASN A 135 -20.57 29.94 24.30
N GLU A 136 -19.58 30.67 23.79
CA GLU A 136 -19.59 32.13 23.74
C GLU A 136 -20.89 32.62 23.05
N GLY A 137 -21.62 33.54 23.70
CA GLY A 137 -22.93 34.00 23.23
C GLY A 137 -24.13 33.20 23.75
N THR A 138 -23.91 32.32 24.73
CA THR A 138 -24.96 31.52 25.38
C THR A 138 -24.94 31.68 26.90
N THR A 139 -25.95 31.11 27.57
CA THR A 139 -26.03 31.02 29.04
C THR A 139 -25.54 29.68 29.58
N LEU A 140 -24.98 28.82 28.73
CA LEU A 140 -24.51 27.51 29.14
C LEU A 140 -23.29 27.66 30.07
N ALA A 141 -23.21 26.81 31.09
CA ALA A 141 -21.99 26.65 31.86
C ALA A 141 -21.00 25.81 31.05
N GLU A 142 -19.72 26.14 31.15
CA GLU A 142 -18.65 25.28 30.63
C GLU A 142 -18.66 23.93 31.35
N ASP A 143 -18.53 22.84 30.59
CA ASP A 143 -18.39 21.48 31.09
C ASP A 143 -17.58 20.65 30.10
N GLN A 144 -16.26 20.67 30.26
CA GLN A 144 -15.36 19.84 29.45
C GLN A 144 -15.32 18.37 29.90
N THR A 145 -15.98 18.03 31.02
CA THR A 145 -15.94 16.70 31.62
C THR A 145 -17.17 15.86 31.29
N GLY A 146 -18.23 16.48 30.77
CA GLY A 146 -19.46 15.79 30.39
C GLY A 146 -20.34 15.38 31.58
N VAL A 147 -20.07 15.86 32.79
CA VAL A 147 -20.83 15.48 33.99
C VAL A 147 -22.29 15.94 33.94
N SER A 148 -22.58 16.99 33.18
CA SER A 148 -23.93 17.46 32.86
C SER A 148 -24.66 16.58 31.84
N GLY A 149 -23.96 15.62 31.25
CA GLY A 149 -24.41 14.82 30.11
C GLY A 149 -24.12 15.47 28.75
N SER A 150 -23.63 16.71 28.69
CA SER A 150 -23.18 17.38 27.46
C SER A 150 -21.74 17.86 27.63
N PHE A 151 -21.00 17.98 26.53
CA PHE A 151 -19.69 18.62 26.51
C PHE A 151 -19.82 20.05 26.04
N VAL A 152 -19.31 21.00 26.81
CA VAL A 152 -19.45 22.43 26.53
C VAL A 152 -18.10 23.12 26.74
N GLY A 153 -17.48 23.55 25.65
CA GLY A 153 -16.25 24.37 25.68
C GLY A 153 -16.53 25.87 25.80
N SER A 154 -15.49 26.65 26.07
CA SER A 154 -15.57 28.11 26.16
C SER A 154 -14.24 28.79 25.81
N ASN A 155 -14.29 29.91 25.08
CA ASN A 155 -13.10 30.76 24.82
C ASN A 155 -12.56 31.49 26.06
N SER A 156 -13.31 31.52 27.16
CA SER A 156 -12.95 32.29 28.36
C SER A 156 -12.50 31.45 29.55
N GLY A 157 -12.51 30.11 29.42
CA GLY A 157 -12.21 29.14 30.48
C GLY A 157 -11.21 28.06 30.05
N GLY A 158 -11.60 26.79 30.13
CA GLY A 158 -10.78 25.62 29.76
C GLY A 158 -10.49 25.50 28.26
N GLY A 159 -11.05 26.38 27.43
CA GLY A 159 -10.83 26.43 25.99
C GLY A 159 -12.00 25.85 25.19
N SER A 160 -12.00 26.12 23.89
CA SER A 160 -12.92 25.50 22.95
C SER A 160 -12.58 24.01 22.77
N ILE A 161 -13.61 23.18 22.60
CA ILE A 161 -13.49 21.74 22.35
C ILE A 161 -13.42 21.49 20.85
N ASP A 162 -12.34 20.86 20.39
CA ASP A 162 -12.28 20.27 19.05
C ASP A 162 -13.12 18.99 19.03
N PRO A 163 -14.14 18.87 18.18
CA PRO A 163 -14.94 17.65 18.08
C PRO A 163 -14.17 16.48 17.45
N LEU A 164 -12.93 16.69 16.97
CA LEU A 164 -12.08 15.70 16.31
C LEU A 164 -12.83 15.03 15.15
N LEU A 165 -13.28 15.86 14.21
CA LEU A 165 -14.01 15.42 13.01
C LEU A 165 -13.06 15.31 11.82
N GLY A 166 -13.25 14.25 11.04
CA GLY A 166 -12.64 14.10 9.72
C GLY A 166 -13.08 15.18 8.71
N PRO A 167 -12.49 15.19 7.50
CA PRO A 167 -13.03 15.91 6.34
C PRO A 167 -14.51 15.61 6.04
N LEU A 168 -15.17 16.51 5.27
CA LEU A 168 -16.52 16.26 4.75
C LEU A 168 -16.37 15.45 3.46
N GLN A 169 -16.81 14.21 3.45
CA GLN A 169 -16.63 13.31 2.30
C GLN A 169 -17.64 12.17 2.28
N ASP A 170 -17.50 11.28 1.29
CA ASP A 170 -18.24 10.03 1.24
C ASP A 170 -17.67 9.05 2.28
N ASN A 171 -18.48 8.74 3.30
CA ASN A 171 -18.16 7.74 4.32
C ASN A 171 -19.10 6.51 4.21
N GLY A 172 -19.57 6.19 3.00
CA GLY A 172 -20.35 4.99 2.70
C GLY A 172 -21.88 5.18 2.63
N GLY A 173 -22.37 6.43 2.73
CA GLY A 173 -23.80 6.76 2.74
C GLY A 173 -24.29 7.49 1.49
N PRO A 174 -25.60 7.77 1.36
CA PRO A 174 -26.14 8.51 0.21
C PRO A 174 -25.80 10.00 0.22
N THR A 175 -25.21 10.52 1.30
CA THR A 175 -24.80 11.92 1.46
C THR A 175 -23.48 12.01 2.24
N PHE A 176 -22.71 13.08 2.02
CA PHE A 176 -21.42 13.27 2.69
C PHE A 176 -21.56 13.54 4.18
N THR A 177 -20.67 12.98 4.99
CA THR A 177 -20.67 13.14 6.46
C THR A 177 -19.28 13.53 6.95
N HIS A 178 -19.18 13.89 8.23
CA HIS A 178 -17.91 13.98 8.94
C HIS A 178 -17.78 12.76 9.85
N ALA A 179 -16.81 11.89 9.59
CA ALA A 179 -16.49 10.78 10.49
C ALA A 179 -15.91 11.32 11.82
N LEU A 180 -16.17 10.61 12.92
CA LEU A 180 -15.54 10.86 14.21
C LEU A 180 -14.13 10.26 14.22
N LEU A 181 -13.13 11.04 14.64
CA LEU A 181 -11.76 10.55 14.75
C LEU A 181 -11.51 9.94 16.14
N PRO A 182 -10.55 9.00 16.26
CA PRO A 182 -10.18 8.41 17.55
C PRO A 182 -9.89 9.46 18.62
N GLY A 183 -10.50 9.30 19.79
CA GLY A 183 -10.35 10.22 20.92
C GLY A 183 -11.38 11.36 20.97
N SER A 184 -12.30 11.44 20.00
CA SER A 184 -13.42 12.39 20.07
C SER A 184 -14.27 12.17 21.32
N LEU A 185 -14.64 13.26 21.99
CA LEU A 185 -15.59 13.24 23.12
C LEU A 185 -17.02 12.90 22.69
N ALA A 186 -17.32 12.95 21.40
CA ALA A 186 -18.65 12.59 20.89
C ALA A 186 -18.86 11.07 20.81
N LEU A 187 -17.79 10.27 20.83
CA LEU A 187 -17.86 8.82 20.78
C LEU A 187 -18.57 8.27 22.03
N GLU A 188 -19.58 7.42 21.82
CA GLU A 188 -20.34 6.67 22.82
C GLU A 188 -20.95 7.55 23.93
N SER A 189 -21.10 8.84 23.66
CA SER A 189 -21.46 9.85 24.67
C SER A 189 -22.85 10.47 24.46
N GLY A 190 -23.52 10.13 23.36
CA GLY A 190 -24.93 10.42 23.16
C GLY A 190 -25.82 9.54 24.06
N THR A 191 -27.14 9.70 23.93
CA THR A 191 -28.12 8.85 24.64
C THR A 191 -29.09 8.18 23.68
N THR A 192 -29.30 6.88 23.87
CA THR A 192 -30.23 6.06 23.06
C THR A 192 -31.67 6.54 23.15
N VAL A 193 -32.07 7.18 24.25
CA VAL A 193 -33.43 7.72 24.44
C VAL A 193 -33.72 8.89 23.50
N LEU A 194 -32.69 9.66 23.12
CA LEU A 194 -32.79 10.80 22.20
C LEU A 194 -32.34 10.45 20.77
N ALA A 195 -32.01 9.19 20.51
CA ALA A 195 -31.75 8.67 19.17
C ALA A 195 -33.08 8.44 18.42
N ILE A 196 -33.86 9.52 18.24
CA ILE A 196 -35.24 9.49 17.72
C ILE A 196 -35.42 10.44 16.55
N ASP A 197 -36.42 10.16 15.72
CA ASP A 197 -36.95 11.09 14.73
C ASP A 197 -38.16 11.84 15.32
N PRO A 198 -37.98 13.11 15.75
CA PRO A 198 -39.09 13.90 16.31
C PRO A 198 -40.20 14.18 15.29
N THR A 199 -39.95 14.06 13.98
CA THR A 199 -40.94 14.30 12.93
C THR A 199 -41.83 13.09 12.66
N ASN A 200 -41.42 11.91 13.13
CA ASN A 200 -42.14 10.65 12.96
C ASN A 200 -42.56 10.06 14.32
N GLY A 201 -43.29 10.86 15.11
CA GLY A 201 -43.81 10.41 16.40
C GLY A 201 -42.74 10.03 17.42
N SER A 202 -41.52 10.57 17.31
CA SER A 202 -40.36 10.20 18.15
C SER A 202 -39.97 8.72 18.02
N ALA A 203 -40.15 8.13 16.84
CA ALA A 203 -39.68 6.78 16.55
C ALA A 203 -38.15 6.71 16.68
N ALA A 204 -37.62 5.61 17.24
CA ALA A 204 -36.18 5.39 17.31
C ALA A 204 -35.57 5.37 15.91
N LEU A 205 -34.45 6.07 15.74
CA LEU A 205 -33.63 6.00 14.54
C LEU A 205 -32.99 4.62 14.48
N THR A 206 -33.10 3.96 13.33
CA THR A 206 -32.49 2.64 13.11
C THR A 206 -31.09 2.74 12.54
N THR A 207 -30.79 3.82 11.84
CA THR A 207 -29.51 4.09 11.17
C THR A 207 -29.04 5.52 11.41
N ASP A 208 -27.73 5.76 11.32
CA ASP A 208 -27.18 7.11 11.25
C ASP A 208 -27.42 7.76 9.87
N GLN A 209 -26.79 8.91 9.56
CA GLN A 209 -27.05 9.64 8.31
C GLN A 209 -26.74 8.80 7.06
N ARG A 210 -25.85 7.82 7.16
CA ARG A 210 -25.44 6.98 6.04
C ARG A 210 -26.51 5.95 5.66
N GLY A 211 -27.46 5.65 6.55
CA GLY A 211 -28.55 4.72 6.26
C GLY A 211 -28.07 3.28 6.08
N GLY A 212 -28.91 2.43 5.48
CA GLY A 212 -28.53 1.07 5.10
C GLY A 212 -28.08 0.19 6.28
N VAL A 213 -26.80 -0.18 6.27
CA VAL A 213 -26.17 -1.07 7.27
C VAL A 213 -25.56 -0.32 8.47
N PHE A 214 -25.52 1.01 8.42
CA PHE A 214 -24.92 1.84 9.48
C PHE A 214 -25.97 2.09 10.57
N HIS A 215 -26.00 1.22 11.57
CA HIS A 215 -26.93 1.29 12.69
C HIS A 215 -26.75 2.58 13.50
N ARG A 216 -27.83 3.13 14.06
CA ARG A 216 -27.73 4.33 14.91
C ARG A 216 -27.27 4.02 16.33
N LEU A 217 -27.51 2.80 16.78
CA LEU A 217 -27.03 2.31 18.06
C LEU A 217 -26.01 1.23 17.78
N PHE A 218 -24.73 1.56 17.97
CA PHE A 218 -23.63 0.63 17.89
C PHE A 218 -22.75 0.77 19.12
N GLY A 219 -22.30 -0.34 19.70
CA GLY A 219 -21.55 -0.29 20.95
C GLY A 219 -22.44 -0.15 22.20
N ASN A 220 -22.06 0.74 23.12
CA ASN A 220 -22.69 0.87 24.44
C ASN A 220 -23.79 1.95 24.47
N SER A 221 -23.63 3.00 23.68
CA SER A 221 -24.56 4.11 23.50
C SER A 221 -24.57 4.54 22.04
N VAL A 222 -25.19 5.68 21.73
CA VAL A 222 -25.03 6.32 20.43
C VAL A 222 -23.95 7.39 20.50
N ASP A 223 -23.33 7.70 19.38
CA ASP A 223 -22.48 8.87 19.23
C ASP A 223 -23.30 10.15 19.16
N MET A 224 -22.66 11.26 19.55
CA MET A 224 -23.19 12.59 19.26
C MET A 224 -22.90 12.95 17.80
N GLY A 225 -23.86 13.56 17.11
CA GLY A 225 -23.71 14.01 15.72
C GLY A 225 -24.48 13.15 14.72
N ALA A 226 -24.24 13.41 13.44
CA ALA A 226 -24.90 12.72 12.32
C ALA A 226 -24.31 11.34 11.98
N PHE A 227 -23.14 11.03 12.53
CA PHE A 227 -22.36 9.83 12.24
C PHE A 227 -22.22 8.98 13.49
N GLU A 228 -22.34 7.66 13.32
CA GLU A 228 -22.13 6.64 14.37
C GLU A 228 -20.92 5.77 13.99
N ASP A 229 -19.82 5.84 14.74
CA ASP A 229 -18.60 5.12 14.47
C ASP A 229 -18.77 3.59 14.54
N GLN A 230 -18.49 2.93 13.42
CA GLN A 230 -18.86 1.53 13.17
C GLN A 230 -17.77 0.83 12.37
N ALA A 231 -16.75 0.33 13.07
CA ALA A 231 -15.63 -0.37 12.45
C ALA A 231 -15.91 -1.85 12.09
N LEU A 232 -16.99 -2.45 12.62
CA LEU A 232 -17.38 -3.83 12.30
C LEU A 232 -18.90 -3.97 12.11
N LEU A 233 -19.32 -4.41 10.93
CA LEU A 233 -20.72 -4.73 10.62
C LEU A 233 -20.88 -6.22 10.32
N ILE A 234 -21.97 -6.83 10.76
CA ILE A 234 -22.27 -8.25 10.50
C ILE A 234 -23.57 -8.36 9.70
N GLN A 235 -23.51 -8.99 8.53
CA GLN A 235 -24.67 -9.29 7.71
C GLN A 235 -24.68 -10.77 7.32
N GLY A 236 -25.54 -11.55 7.97
CA GLY A 236 -25.62 -12.99 7.72
C GLY A 236 -24.32 -13.70 8.11
N ASN A 237 -23.61 -14.23 7.12
CA ASN A 237 -22.31 -14.90 7.26
C ASN A 237 -21.12 -14.02 6.82
N THR A 238 -21.36 -12.74 6.53
CA THR A 238 -20.33 -11.78 6.14
C THR A 238 -20.06 -10.80 7.28
N ALA A 239 -18.79 -10.55 7.55
CA ALA A 239 -18.31 -9.48 8.40
C ALA A 239 -17.63 -8.41 7.56
N PHE A 240 -18.02 -7.15 7.74
CA PHE A 240 -17.42 -6.00 7.08
C PHE A 240 -16.60 -5.24 8.12
N ILE A 241 -15.30 -5.18 7.93
CA ILE A 241 -14.37 -4.39 8.73
C ILE A 241 -14.08 -3.12 7.94
N LEU A 242 -14.48 -1.98 8.48
CA LEU A 242 -14.37 -0.68 7.81
C LEU A 242 -13.35 0.18 8.54
N GLY A 243 -12.45 0.78 7.77
CA GLY A 243 -11.59 1.88 8.21
C GLY A 243 -12.35 3.20 8.31
N THR A 244 -11.61 4.30 8.31
CA THR A 244 -12.11 5.67 8.43
C THR A 244 -11.58 6.51 7.27
N ALA A 245 -11.66 7.84 7.37
CA ALA A 245 -10.95 8.75 6.46
C ALA A 245 -9.47 8.96 6.86
N GLY A 246 -9.03 8.27 7.91
CA GLY A 246 -7.83 8.53 8.67
C GLY A 246 -6.65 7.67 8.24
N ARG A 247 -5.90 7.17 9.21
CA ARG A 247 -4.97 6.07 8.97
C ARG A 247 -5.41 4.96 9.88
N ASP A 248 -5.80 3.85 9.28
CA ASP A 248 -6.38 2.74 9.99
C ASP A 248 -5.35 1.62 10.18
N SER A 249 -5.34 1.06 11.39
CA SER A 249 -4.57 -0.14 11.72
C SER A 249 -5.54 -1.27 12.00
N ILE A 250 -5.60 -2.21 11.05
CA ILE A 250 -6.50 -3.35 11.08
C ILE A 250 -5.66 -4.61 11.25
N VAL A 251 -5.89 -5.37 12.32
CA VAL A 251 -5.29 -6.68 12.52
C VAL A 251 -6.39 -7.72 12.47
N PHE A 252 -6.30 -8.68 11.55
CA PHE A 252 -7.23 -9.80 11.51
C PHE A 252 -6.52 -11.12 11.80
N ARG A 253 -6.97 -11.82 12.83
CA ARG A 253 -6.47 -13.13 13.25
C ARG A 253 -7.45 -14.21 12.80
N VAL A 254 -7.11 -14.88 11.70
CA VAL A 254 -8.01 -15.81 10.99
C VAL A 254 -8.42 -16.97 11.89
N ALA A 255 -7.44 -17.62 12.54
CA ALA A 255 -7.69 -18.79 13.39
C ALA A 255 -8.60 -18.48 14.61
N GLN A 256 -8.52 -17.25 15.15
CA GLN A 256 -9.34 -16.82 16.27
C GLN A 256 -10.68 -16.19 15.85
N LYS A 257 -10.88 -15.89 14.56
CA LYS A 257 -11.94 -15.00 14.05
C LYS A 257 -12.03 -13.70 14.86
N GLN A 258 -10.88 -13.06 15.07
CA GLN A 258 -10.77 -11.82 15.85
C GLN A 258 -10.20 -10.70 14.99
N ALA A 259 -10.83 -9.53 15.07
CA ALA A 259 -10.34 -8.31 14.46
C ALA A 259 -9.91 -7.31 15.54
N ASN A 260 -8.85 -6.56 15.29
CA ASN A 260 -8.53 -5.34 16.02
C ASN A 260 -8.56 -4.20 15.01
N VAL A 261 -9.38 -3.18 15.25
CA VAL A 261 -9.43 -1.97 14.42
C VAL A 261 -9.09 -0.79 15.31
N ASN A 262 -7.97 -0.12 15.01
CA ASN A 262 -7.49 1.04 15.77
C ASN A 262 -7.40 0.81 17.29
N GLY A 263 -7.03 -0.41 17.71
CA GLY A 263 -6.93 -0.79 19.12
C GLY A 263 -8.20 -1.39 19.72
N VAL A 264 -9.35 -1.27 19.07
CA VAL A 264 -10.61 -1.87 19.51
C VAL A 264 -10.70 -3.31 19.05
N ASN A 265 -10.97 -4.24 19.97
CA ASN A 265 -11.04 -5.67 19.68
C ASN A 265 -12.48 -6.11 19.41
N TYR A 266 -12.65 -6.90 18.35
CA TYR A 266 -13.90 -7.52 17.96
C TYR A 266 -13.74 -9.03 17.84
N VAL A 267 -14.73 -9.77 18.34
CA VAL A 267 -14.82 -11.23 18.17
C VAL A 267 -15.94 -11.50 17.18
N LEU A 268 -15.61 -12.13 16.05
CA LEU A 268 -16.60 -12.45 15.03
C LEU A 268 -17.45 -13.67 15.45
N PRO A 269 -18.74 -13.68 15.09
CA PRO A 269 -19.58 -14.86 15.26
C PRO A 269 -19.02 -16.11 14.55
N ALA A 270 -19.28 -17.29 15.12
CA ALA A 270 -18.76 -18.54 14.57
C ALA A 270 -19.23 -18.84 13.14
N ASN A 271 -20.41 -18.34 12.76
CA ASN A 271 -21.03 -18.53 11.44
C ASN A 271 -20.46 -17.63 10.33
N ILE A 272 -19.51 -16.74 10.63
CA ILE A 272 -18.85 -15.92 9.61
C ILE A 272 -17.99 -16.81 8.72
N THR A 273 -18.20 -16.67 7.41
CA THR A 273 -17.45 -17.36 6.36
C THR A 273 -16.83 -16.39 5.35
N LEU A 274 -17.14 -15.10 5.43
CA LEU A 274 -16.52 -14.06 4.60
C LEU A 274 -16.19 -12.85 5.47
N VAL A 275 -14.97 -12.35 5.35
CA VAL A 275 -14.54 -11.08 5.94
C VAL A 275 -14.16 -10.14 4.80
N GLN A 276 -14.79 -8.97 4.77
CA GLN A 276 -14.47 -7.91 3.82
C GLN A 276 -13.85 -6.76 4.59
N VAL A 277 -12.61 -6.42 4.26
CA VAL A 277 -11.88 -5.30 4.82
C VAL A 277 -11.87 -4.17 3.80
N ASP A 278 -12.24 -2.98 4.21
CA ASP A 278 -12.12 -1.78 3.39
C ASP A 278 -11.44 -0.69 4.23
N GLY A 279 -10.24 -0.24 3.82
CA GLY A 279 -9.54 0.85 4.49
C GLY A 279 -10.24 2.20 4.33
N LEU A 280 -11.08 2.34 3.31
CA LEU A 280 -11.70 3.59 2.85
C LEU A 280 -10.67 4.62 2.35
N GLU A 281 -10.62 5.81 2.95
CA GLU A 281 -9.64 6.83 2.56
C GLU A 281 -8.56 6.88 3.62
N GLY A 282 -7.30 6.98 3.22
CA GLY A 282 -6.27 7.02 4.22
C GLY A 282 -4.93 6.52 3.75
N LYS A 283 -4.09 6.23 4.73
CA LYS A 283 -2.97 5.30 4.55
C LYS A 283 -3.17 4.17 5.53
N ASP A 284 -3.76 3.10 5.06
CA ASP A 284 -4.35 2.04 5.86
C ASP A 284 -3.49 0.80 5.82
N THR A 285 -3.44 0.11 6.96
CA THR A 285 -2.63 -1.08 7.16
C THR A 285 -3.51 -2.26 7.56
N LEU A 286 -3.48 -3.32 6.77
CA LEU A 286 -4.04 -4.61 7.13
C LEU A 286 -2.91 -5.58 7.52
N ASN A 287 -2.88 -6.01 8.78
CA ASN A 287 -2.08 -7.12 9.25
C ASN A 287 -2.94 -8.38 9.34
N LEU A 288 -2.75 -9.29 8.41
CA LEU A 288 -3.42 -10.57 8.34
C LEU A 288 -2.56 -11.68 8.94
N ILE A 289 -3.04 -12.26 10.03
CA ILE A 289 -2.42 -13.39 10.71
C ILE A 289 -3.19 -14.64 10.34
N GLY A 290 -2.56 -15.46 9.51
CA GLY A 290 -3.08 -16.70 8.92
C GLY A 290 -3.31 -17.83 9.92
N THR A 291 -3.25 -19.06 9.45
CA THR A 291 -3.54 -20.25 10.26
C THR A 291 -2.38 -21.24 10.16
N PRO A 292 -2.31 -22.29 11.00
CA PRO A 292 -1.31 -23.34 10.78
C PRO A 292 -1.54 -24.21 9.50
N GLY A 293 -2.56 -23.89 8.70
CA GLY A 293 -2.92 -24.58 7.46
C GLY A 293 -2.43 -23.81 6.24
N ALA A 294 -2.33 -24.47 5.09
CA ALA A 294 -1.72 -23.89 3.89
C ALA A 294 -2.53 -22.76 3.27
N GLU A 295 -2.04 -21.51 3.25
CA GLU A 295 -2.62 -20.29 2.67
C GLU A 295 -2.41 -20.04 1.17
N VAL A 296 -3.42 -19.49 0.48
CA VAL A 296 -3.29 -18.94 -0.88
C VAL A 296 -3.78 -17.50 -0.90
N VAL A 297 -2.83 -16.58 -1.10
CA VAL A 297 -3.08 -15.13 -1.08
C VAL A 297 -2.74 -14.53 -2.42
N THR A 298 -3.57 -13.60 -2.88
CA THR A 298 -3.28 -12.71 -4.02
C THR A 298 -3.46 -11.28 -3.57
N THR A 299 -2.51 -10.42 -3.85
CA THR A 299 -2.54 -9.01 -3.44
C THR A 299 -1.86 -8.13 -4.49
N GLY A 300 -2.20 -6.84 -4.50
CA GLY A 300 -1.62 -5.84 -5.39
C GLY A 300 -2.53 -4.64 -5.55
N SER A 301 -1.93 -3.45 -5.75
CA SER A 301 -2.66 -2.18 -5.97
C SER A 301 -3.81 -1.92 -4.96
N GLY A 302 -3.54 -2.17 -3.68
CA GLY A 302 -4.49 -1.95 -2.60
C GLY A 302 -5.60 -2.97 -2.44
N LEU A 303 -5.53 -4.08 -3.18
CA LEU A 303 -6.47 -5.19 -3.10
C LEU A 303 -5.83 -6.41 -2.43
N LEU A 304 -6.64 -7.16 -1.69
CA LEU A 304 -6.30 -8.45 -1.12
C LEU A 304 -7.40 -9.46 -1.44
N SER A 305 -7.00 -10.68 -1.81
CA SER A 305 -7.87 -11.84 -1.86
C SER A 305 -7.16 -13.00 -1.17
N VAL A 306 -7.85 -13.63 -0.22
CA VAL A 306 -7.43 -14.89 0.41
C VAL A 306 -8.46 -15.91 0.02
N GLU A 307 -8.13 -16.73 -0.99
CA GLU A 307 -8.99 -17.82 -1.41
C GLU A 307 -8.79 -18.99 -0.48
N HIS A 308 -9.84 -19.45 0.23
CA HIS A 308 -9.61 -20.57 1.13
C HIS A 308 -10.61 -21.69 1.26
N ASN A 309 -10.04 -22.85 1.62
CA ASN A 309 -10.71 -24.14 1.67
C ASN A 309 -11.01 -24.55 3.13
N ALA A 310 -11.56 -25.75 3.33
CA ALA A 310 -12.02 -26.23 4.62
C ALA A 310 -10.95 -26.29 5.74
N ALA A 311 -9.65 -26.13 5.45
CA ALA A 311 -8.58 -26.19 6.44
C ALA A 311 -8.36 -24.87 7.23
N HIS A 312 -9.04 -23.77 6.90
CA HIS A 312 -8.68 -22.40 7.36
C HIS A 312 -9.81 -21.72 8.13
N SER A 313 -10.48 -22.47 9.00
CA SER A 313 -11.65 -22.02 9.76
C SER A 313 -12.88 -21.65 8.90
N GLY A 314 -12.81 -21.86 7.58
CA GLY A 314 -13.89 -21.62 6.61
C GLY A 314 -14.20 -20.14 6.38
N VAL A 315 -13.19 -19.26 6.41
CA VAL A 315 -13.36 -17.81 6.24
C VAL A 315 -12.56 -17.33 5.02
N ASP A 316 -13.27 -16.88 3.97
CA ASP A 316 -12.69 -16.13 2.86
C ASP A 316 -12.45 -14.67 3.28
N ILE A 317 -11.45 -14.02 2.68
CA ILE A 317 -11.10 -12.63 3.01
C ILE A 317 -10.86 -11.83 1.74
N THR A 318 -11.52 -10.67 1.66
CA THR A 318 -11.25 -9.67 0.62
C THR A 318 -10.84 -8.36 1.27
N GLY A 319 -9.84 -7.68 0.72
CA GLY A 319 -9.40 -6.35 1.15
C GLY A 319 -9.45 -5.35 -0.01
N ALA A 320 -9.81 -4.10 0.29
CA ALA A 320 -9.77 -2.98 -0.64
C ALA A 320 -9.28 -1.71 0.06
N ASN A 321 -8.72 -0.78 -0.72
CA ASN A 321 -8.19 0.50 -0.25
C ASN A 321 -7.16 0.31 0.88
N LEU A 322 -6.13 -0.50 0.63
CA LEU A 322 -5.08 -0.83 1.60
C LEU A 322 -3.70 -0.46 1.07
N GLU A 323 -3.05 0.55 1.64
CA GLU A 323 -1.71 0.96 1.22
C GLU A 323 -0.62 0.04 1.77
N VAL A 324 -0.86 -0.61 2.91
CA VAL A 324 0.09 -1.55 3.53
C VAL A 324 -0.60 -2.85 3.88
N ILE A 325 -0.08 -3.95 3.36
CA ILE A 325 -0.58 -5.30 3.65
C ILE A 325 0.55 -6.10 4.28
N ILE A 326 0.32 -6.64 5.47
CA ILE A 326 1.27 -7.50 6.19
C ILE A 326 0.64 -8.88 6.32
N LEU A 327 1.32 -9.90 5.80
CA LEU A 327 0.86 -11.28 5.80
C LEU A 327 1.76 -12.14 6.68
N ASP A 328 1.19 -12.85 7.64
CA ASP A 328 1.88 -13.83 8.47
C ASP A 328 1.22 -15.20 8.31
N GLY A 329 1.91 -16.14 7.67
CA GLY A 329 1.37 -17.46 7.35
C GLY A 329 1.16 -18.37 8.56
N GLN A 330 1.77 -18.12 9.73
CA GLN A 330 1.64 -18.98 10.92
C GLN A 330 1.98 -20.49 10.73
N GLY A 331 2.58 -20.84 9.58
CA GLY A 331 3.02 -22.18 9.21
C GLY A 331 2.01 -22.90 8.33
N GLY A 332 2.49 -23.82 7.51
CA GLY A 332 1.68 -24.33 6.40
C GLY A 332 2.53 -24.32 5.14
N ASN A 333 1.95 -24.75 4.03
CA ASN A 333 2.56 -24.55 2.72
C ASN A 333 1.89 -23.34 2.06
N ASP A 334 2.22 -22.17 2.56
CA ASP A 334 1.53 -20.93 2.22
C ASP A 334 2.12 -20.34 0.94
N THR A 335 1.27 -19.80 0.07
CA THR A 335 1.66 -19.14 -1.17
C THR A 335 1.04 -17.75 -1.26
N VAL A 336 1.81 -16.78 -1.75
CA VAL A 336 1.32 -15.44 -2.05
C VAL A 336 1.76 -15.00 -3.44
N THR A 337 0.82 -14.45 -4.20
CA THR A 337 1.09 -13.71 -5.44
C THR A 337 1.01 -12.22 -5.14
N LEU A 338 2.12 -11.51 -5.37
CA LEU A 338 2.29 -10.08 -5.20
C LEU A 338 2.26 -9.46 -6.61
N ASN A 339 1.16 -8.81 -6.97
CA ASN A 339 1.02 -8.12 -8.24
C ASN A 339 1.50 -6.68 -8.10
N ASP A 340 2.27 -6.24 -9.09
CA ASP A 340 2.84 -4.90 -9.15
C ASP A 340 1.81 -3.81 -9.46
N THR A 341 2.31 -2.57 -9.52
CA THR A 341 1.57 -1.44 -10.09
C THR A 341 1.94 -1.29 -11.57
N ALA A 342 1.39 -0.28 -12.25
CA ALA A 342 1.84 0.06 -13.60
C ALA A 342 3.15 0.87 -13.62
N GLY A 343 3.73 1.17 -12.44
CA GLY A 343 4.95 1.94 -12.27
C GLY A 343 6.19 1.04 -12.12
N ASP A 344 7.32 1.63 -11.73
CA ASP A 344 8.52 0.85 -11.41
C ASP A 344 8.36 0.24 -10.01
N ASP A 345 8.40 -1.08 -9.90
CA ASP A 345 8.20 -1.84 -8.68
C ASP A 345 9.46 -2.62 -8.25
N LYS A 346 9.52 -2.99 -6.97
CA LYS A 346 10.61 -3.82 -6.45
C LYS A 346 10.07 -4.97 -5.61
N PHE A 347 10.51 -6.18 -5.97
CA PHE A 347 10.24 -7.40 -5.22
C PHE A 347 11.52 -7.90 -4.56
N PHE A 348 11.50 -8.10 -3.25
CA PHE A 348 12.60 -8.67 -2.48
C PHE A 348 12.15 -9.97 -1.83
N ALA A 349 12.82 -11.08 -2.13
CA ALA A 349 12.50 -12.39 -1.55
C ALA A 349 13.70 -12.97 -0.79
N ARG A 350 13.49 -13.25 0.50
CA ARG A 350 14.39 -14.02 1.37
C ARG A 350 13.70 -15.33 1.75
N PRO A 351 14.43 -16.36 2.21
CA PRO A 351 13.88 -17.69 2.43
C PRO A 351 12.58 -17.78 3.25
N THR A 352 12.38 -16.90 4.23
CA THR A 352 11.19 -16.93 5.12
C THR A 352 10.38 -15.64 5.07
N SER A 353 10.76 -14.67 4.25
CA SER A 353 10.12 -13.36 4.22
C SER A 353 10.42 -12.61 2.93
N GLY A 354 9.50 -11.78 2.48
CA GLY A 354 9.77 -10.86 1.39
C GLY A 354 8.77 -9.73 1.37
N PHE A 355 9.00 -8.80 0.45
CA PHE A 355 8.09 -7.69 0.24
C PHE A 355 8.06 -7.25 -1.21
N MET A 356 6.95 -6.62 -1.60
CA MET A 356 6.83 -5.86 -2.83
C MET A 356 6.45 -4.42 -2.49
N ILE A 357 7.13 -3.47 -3.12
CA ILE A 357 6.89 -2.04 -2.93
C ILE A 357 6.96 -1.31 -4.27
N ASP A 358 6.02 -0.39 -4.48
CA ASP A 358 6.07 0.52 -5.62
C ASP A 358 7.09 1.63 -5.37
N THR A 359 7.79 2.09 -6.41
CA THR A 359 8.82 3.12 -6.22
C THR A 359 8.22 4.47 -5.79
N ALA A 360 6.91 4.68 -5.98
CA ALA A 360 6.18 5.83 -5.46
C ALA A 360 5.83 5.72 -3.96
N GLY A 361 5.96 4.54 -3.35
CA GLY A 361 5.71 4.28 -1.93
C GLY A 361 4.23 4.38 -1.53
N GLN A 362 3.33 4.20 -2.49
CA GLN A 362 1.89 4.16 -2.28
C GLN A 362 1.45 2.81 -1.75
N PHE A 363 2.02 1.71 -2.26
CA PHE A 363 1.62 0.35 -1.92
C PHE A 363 2.82 -0.48 -1.48
N GLU A 364 2.66 -1.14 -0.34
CA GLU A 364 3.64 -2.06 0.22
C GLU A 364 2.95 -3.33 0.68
N THR A 365 3.50 -4.48 0.32
CA THR A 365 3.09 -5.77 0.89
C THR A 365 4.29 -6.47 1.48
N ASP A 366 4.23 -6.79 2.77
CA ASP A 366 5.16 -7.67 3.47
C ASP A 366 4.55 -9.05 3.65
N ALA A 367 5.33 -10.11 3.39
CA ALA A 367 4.91 -11.48 3.59
C ALA A 367 5.93 -12.28 4.39
N PHE A 368 5.47 -13.01 5.41
CA PHE A 368 6.27 -13.86 6.29
C PHE A 368 5.74 -15.28 6.30
N GLY A 369 6.62 -16.26 6.07
CA GLY A 369 6.25 -17.69 6.03
C GLY A 369 5.64 -18.16 4.70
N PHE A 370 5.61 -17.32 3.66
CA PHE A 370 5.06 -17.67 2.36
C PHE A 370 6.11 -18.06 1.32
N GLN A 371 5.77 -19.01 0.45
CA GLN A 371 6.32 -19.08 -0.90
C GLN A 371 5.74 -17.92 -1.71
N MET A 372 6.58 -17.21 -2.47
CA MET A 372 6.21 -15.90 -3.01
C MET A 372 6.36 -15.89 -4.52
N THR A 373 5.38 -15.31 -5.21
CA THR A 373 5.46 -14.96 -6.61
C THR A 373 5.33 -13.45 -6.75
N GLY A 374 6.40 -12.76 -7.18
CA GLY A 374 6.31 -11.39 -7.66
C GLY A 374 5.91 -11.40 -9.12
N ALA A 375 4.73 -10.86 -9.45
CA ALA A 375 4.19 -10.81 -10.79
C ALA A 375 4.21 -9.37 -11.31
N PHE A 376 5.09 -9.09 -12.26
CA PHE A 376 5.23 -7.79 -12.89
C PHE A 376 4.41 -7.68 -14.18
N THR A 377 3.98 -6.47 -14.51
CA THR A 377 3.17 -6.14 -15.68
C THR A 377 3.87 -5.13 -16.58
N THR A 378 4.04 -3.90 -16.13
CA THR A 378 4.69 -2.82 -16.89
C THR A 378 5.48 -1.93 -15.94
N GLY A 379 6.69 -1.57 -16.31
CA GLY A 379 7.58 -0.78 -15.46
C GLY A 379 9.03 -1.05 -15.84
N ASN A 380 9.98 -0.53 -15.07
CA ASN A 380 11.34 -1.05 -15.00
C ASN A 380 11.53 -1.73 -13.64
N ASP A 381 11.20 -3.02 -13.60
CA ASP A 381 10.99 -3.74 -12.36
C ASP A 381 12.23 -4.49 -11.88
N LEU A 382 12.44 -4.48 -10.56
CA LEU A 382 13.56 -5.15 -9.91
C LEU A 382 13.08 -6.35 -9.09
N ALA A 383 13.51 -7.55 -9.48
CA ALA A 383 13.48 -8.73 -8.64
C ALA A 383 14.82 -8.90 -7.90
N LYS A 384 14.76 -9.04 -6.58
CA LYS A 384 15.94 -9.32 -5.75
C LYS A 384 15.77 -10.57 -4.90
N PHE A 385 16.66 -11.53 -5.08
CA PHE A 385 16.66 -12.80 -4.36
C PHE A 385 17.85 -12.95 -3.42
N PHE A 386 17.60 -13.59 -2.28
CA PHE A 386 18.60 -13.95 -1.28
C PHE A 386 18.53 -15.45 -1.00
N ASP A 387 19.70 -16.07 -0.90
CA ASP A 387 19.89 -17.45 -0.50
C ASP A 387 19.55 -17.70 0.98
N SER A 388 19.53 -18.98 1.33
CA SER A 388 19.56 -19.47 2.69
C SER A 388 21.01 -19.71 3.13
N ALA A 389 21.21 -20.41 4.25
CA ALA A 389 22.56 -20.87 4.63
C ALA A 389 22.91 -22.25 4.03
N GLY A 390 21.95 -22.92 3.40
CA GLY A 390 22.09 -24.22 2.76
C GLY A 390 22.56 -24.08 1.31
N ASN A 391 22.49 -25.18 0.55
CA ASN A 391 22.74 -25.12 -0.89
C ASN A 391 21.43 -24.81 -1.61
N ASP A 392 21.45 -23.73 -2.39
CA ASP A 392 20.30 -23.20 -3.09
C ASP A 392 20.53 -23.17 -4.60
N THR A 393 19.43 -23.20 -5.36
CA THR A 393 19.46 -23.16 -6.84
C THR A 393 18.68 -21.96 -7.33
N LEU A 394 19.31 -21.16 -8.19
CA LEU A 394 18.65 -20.12 -8.98
C LEU A 394 18.49 -20.62 -10.42
N THR A 395 17.31 -20.42 -11.01
CA THR A 395 17.08 -20.59 -12.45
C THR A 395 16.36 -19.37 -13.00
N ALA A 396 16.94 -18.68 -13.99
CA ALA A 396 16.40 -17.44 -14.54
C ALA A 396 16.46 -17.40 -16.07
N ASN A 397 15.39 -16.91 -16.69
CA ASN A 397 15.29 -16.55 -18.10
C ASN A 397 14.53 -15.21 -18.22
N PRO A 398 14.38 -14.62 -19.43
CA PRO A 398 13.84 -13.27 -19.61
C PRO A 398 12.45 -13.01 -19.04
N THR A 399 11.65 -14.04 -18.79
CA THR A 399 10.29 -13.87 -18.28
C THR A 399 10.09 -14.44 -16.87
N ILE A 400 10.97 -15.31 -16.39
CA ILE A 400 10.80 -15.94 -15.09
C ILE A 400 12.14 -16.23 -14.42
N ALA A 401 12.22 -15.95 -13.12
CA ALA A 401 13.31 -16.33 -12.25
C ALA A 401 12.75 -17.07 -11.03
N THR A 402 13.41 -18.15 -10.64
CA THR A 402 13.07 -18.97 -9.49
C THR A 402 14.29 -19.15 -8.62
N ILE A 403 14.15 -18.96 -7.31
CA ILE A 403 15.14 -19.36 -6.31
C ILE A 403 14.52 -20.41 -5.40
N GLN A 404 15.23 -21.52 -5.25
CA GLN A 404 14.76 -22.66 -4.48
C GLN A 404 15.83 -23.10 -3.48
N GLY A 405 15.38 -23.39 -2.27
CA GLY A 405 16.19 -23.99 -1.23
C GLY A 405 15.38 -24.91 -0.34
N THR A 406 15.97 -25.32 0.78
CA THR A 406 15.24 -26.15 1.75
C THR A 406 14.14 -25.31 2.41
N GLY A 407 12.89 -25.67 2.16
CA GLY A 407 11.72 -25.04 2.79
C GLY A 407 11.21 -23.77 2.13
N PHE A 408 11.78 -23.34 0.99
CA PHE A 408 11.29 -22.17 0.27
C PHE A 408 11.44 -22.32 -1.25
N LEU A 409 10.53 -21.68 -1.96
CA LEU A 409 10.56 -21.47 -3.40
C LEU A 409 9.97 -20.09 -3.65
N HIS A 410 10.74 -19.21 -4.29
CA HIS A 410 10.25 -17.89 -4.70
C HIS A 410 10.40 -17.74 -6.20
N THR A 411 9.43 -17.04 -6.80
CA THR A 411 9.33 -16.81 -8.23
C THR A 411 9.18 -15.32 -8.50
N ALA A 412 9.83 -14.83 -9.53
CA ALA A 412 9.60 -13.50 -10.10
C ALA A 412 9.26 -13.66 -11.58
N GLN A 413 8.24 -12.95 -12.07
CA GLN A 413 7.75 -13.05 -13.44
C GLN A 413 7.74 -11.67 -14.11
N ASN A 414 8.20 -11.58 -15.35
CA ASN A 414 8.22 -10.37 -16.20
C ASN A 414 9.02 -9.18 -15.65
N PHE A 415 10.08 -9.43 -14.87
CA PHE A 415 10.98 -8.39 -14.37
C PHE A 415 11.98 -7.95 -15.45
N ASP A 416 12.47 -6.71 -15.35
CA ASP A 416 13.56 -6.21 -16.20
C ASP A 416 14.94 -6.48 -15.60
N VAL A 417 15.06 -6.39 -14.27
CA VAL A 417 16.32 -6.54 -13.56
C VAL A 417 16.21 -7.64 -12.52
N LEU A 418 17.15 -8.58 -12.54
CA LEU A 418 17.34 -9.58 -11.48
C LEU A 418 18.66 -9.32 -10.75
N VAL A 419 18.59 -9.23 -9.44
CA VAL A 419 19.77 -9.29 -8.57
C VAL A 419 19.63 -10.48 -7.64
N ALA A 420 20.46 -11.51 -7.82
CA ALA A 420 20.46 -12.68 -6.96
C ALA A 420 21.75 -12.73 -6.13
N GLN A 421 21.62 -12.89 -4.80
CA GLN A 421 22.75 -12.87 -3.87
C GLN A 421 22.85 -14.20 -3.12
N SER A 422 24.01 -14.84 -3.26
CA SER A 422 24.48 -15.96 -2.44
C SER A 422 25.57 -15.48 -1.47
N ARG A 423 25.52 -15.95 -0.22
CA ARG A 423 26.44 -15.61 0.87
C ARG A 423 27.00 -16.83 1.56
N ARG A 424 26.28 -17.97 1.58
CA ARG A 424 26.69 -19.19 2.26
C ARG A 424 26.06 -20.40 1.58
N GLY A 425 26.83 -21.47 1.47
CA GLY A 425 26.40 -22.66 0.73
C GLY A 425 27.27 -22.87 -0.49
N SER A 426 27.02 -23.96 -1.19
CA SER A 426 27.58 -24.25 -2.50
C SER A 426 26.48 -24.08 -3.54
N ASP A 427 26.12 -22.83 -3.80
CA ASP A 427 24.94 -22.49 -4.59
C ASP A 427 25.22 -22.51 -6.09
N VAL A 428 24.17 -22.79 -6.85
CA VAL A 428 24.22 -22.88 -8.32
C VAL A 428 23.23 -21.90 -8.94
N ALA A 429 23.67 -21.13 -9.93
CA ALA A 429 22.80 -20.33 -10.77
C ALA A 429 22.78 -20.86 -12.22
N HIS A 430 21.60 -20.98 -12.79
CA HIS A 430 21.34 -21.25 -14.20
C HIS A 430 20.70 -20.00 -14.82
N ALA A 431 21.38 -19.35 -15.75
CA ALA A 431 20.93 -18.13 -16.40
C ALA A 431 20.82 -18.33 -17.90
N PHE A 432 19.65 -18.06 -18.46
CA PHE A 432 19.35 -18.24 -19.87
C PHE A 432 19.16 -16.87 -20.52
N GLY A 433 19.80 -16.69 -21.68
CA GLY A 433 19.69 -15.51 -22.52
C GLY A 433 18.42 -15.48 -23.36
N THR A 434 18.53 -14.92 -24.56
CA THR A 434 17.47 -14.79 -25.56
C THR A 434 17.86 -15.49 -26.85
N THR A 435 17.04 -15.41 -27.90
CA THR A 435 17.45 -15.85 -29.24
C THR A 435 18.19 -14.76 -30.03
N GLY A 436 18.55 -13.65 -29.37
CA GLY A 436 19.32 -12.54 -29.92
C GLY A 436 20.67 -12.41 -29.25
N ASN A 437 21.44 -11.40 -29.63
CA ASN A 437 22.81 -11.24 -29.12
C ASN A 437 22.84 -10.87 -27.63
N ASP A 438 23.42 -11.74 -26.83
CA ASP A 438 23.58 -11.60 -25.39
C ASP A 438 25.04 -11.39 -24.99
N ALA A 439 25.22 -10.79 -23.82
CA ALA A 439 26.54 -10.56 -23.24
C ALA A 439 26.63 -11.14 -21.83
N PHE A 440 27.61 -12.01 -21.60
CA PHE A 440 27.98 -12.51 -20.29
C PHE A 440 29.34 -11.96 -19.85
N THR A 441 29.43 -11.38 -18.66
CA THR A 441 30.71 -11.01 -18.04
C THR A 441 30.82 -11.64 -16.68
N GLY A 442 31.88 -12.42 -16.44
CA GLY A 442 32.06 -13.15 -15.18
C GLY A 442 33.46 -12.93 -14.59
N ARG A 443 33.50 -12.81 -13.26
CA ARG A 443 34.72 -12.80 -12.43
C ARG A 443 34.47 -13.58 -11.15
N ALA A 444 35.51 -13.74 -10.32
CA ALA A 444 35.36 -14.36 -9.00
C ALA A 444 34.20 -13.72 -8.19
N GLY A 445 33.18 -14.53 -7.89
CA GLY A 445 32.02 -14.16 -7.08
C GLY A 445 31.00 -13.22 -7.70
N ILE A 446 31.16 -12.76 -8.94
CA ILE A 446 30.19 -11.85 -9.59
C ILE A 446 30.11 -12.19 -11.08
N ALA A 447 28.89 -12.39 -11.58
CA ALA A 447 28.61 -12.45 -13.01
C ALA A 447 27.41 -11.59 -13.40
N VAL A 448 27.43 -11.14 -14.65
CA VAL A 448 26.33 -10.41 -15.27
C VAL A 448 26.00 -11.06 -16.60
N LEU A 449 24.73 -11.44 -16.80
CA LEU A 449 24.15 -11.78 -18.10
C LEU A 449 23.19 -10.67 -18.50
N SER A 450 23.33 -10.11 -19.70
CA SER A 450 22.51 -8.98 -20.12
C SER A 450 22.24 -8.99 -21.61
N SER A 451 21.07 -8.47 -21.98
CA SER A 451 20.67 -8.21 -23.35
C SER A 451 19.84 -6.92 -23.42
N THR A 452 19.20 -6.67 -24.56
CA THR A 452 18.17 -5.63 -24.64
C THR A 452 16.93 -6.09 -23.86
N GLY A 453 16.52 -5.32 -22.85
CA GLY A 453 15.30 -5.60 -22.08
C GLY A 453 15.47 -6.50 -20.86
N PHE A 454 16.69 -6.98 -20.54
CA PHE A 454 16.94 -7.58 -19.23
C PHE A 454 18.39 -7.45 -18.75
N ASN A 455 18.59 -7.49 -17.43
CA ASN A 455 19.90 -7.55 -16.80
C ASN A 455 19.90 -8.46 -15.56
N TYR A 456 20.74 -9.50 -15.54
CA TYR A 456 20.91 -10.38 -14.39
C TYR A 456 22.26 -10.15 -13.74
N GLN A 457 22.26 -9.74 -12.48
CA GLN A 457 23.43 -9.72 -11.64
C GLN A 457 23.39 -10.91 -10.66
N LEU A 458 24.41 -11.75 -10.74
CA LEU A 458 24.56 -12.96 -9.93
C LEU A 458 25.78 -12.80 -9.02
N ASP A 459 25.52 -12.60 -7.74
CA ASP A 459 26.55 -12.36 -6.73
C ASP A 459 26.73 -13.61 -5.85
N GLY A 460 27.97 -14.07 -5.66
CA GLY A 460 28.37 -15.07 -4.66
C GLY A 460 28.14 -16.54 -5.00
N TYR A 461 27.45 -16.86 -6.09
CA TYR A 461 27.19 -18.25 -6.51
C TYR A 461 28.48 -19.01 -6.81
N ALA A 462 28.67 -20.16 -6.16
CA ALA A 462 29.85 -21.00 -6.33
C ALA A 462 29.99 -21.53 -7.78
N THR A 463 28.85 -21.87 -8.40
CA THR A 463 28.77 -22.24 -9.81
C THR A 463 27.74 -21.40 -10.54
N ILE A 464 28.12 -20.84 -11.69
CA ILE A 464 27.21 -20.12 -12.58
C ILE A 464 27.26 -20.80 -13.95
N ASN A 465 26.09 -21.22 -14.43
CA ASN A 465 25.89 -21.78 -15.75
C ASN A 465 25.07 -20.78 -16.56
N ALA A 466 25.67 -20.17 -17.59
CA ALA A 466 24.99 -19.25 -18.49
C ALA A 466 24.84 -19.87 -19.89
N ASP A 467 23.65 -19.78 -20.47
CA ASP A 467 23.37 -20.22 -21.84
C ASP A 467 22.92 -19.03 -22.67
N GLY A 468 23.67 -18.70 -23.73
CA GLY A 468 23.32 -17.64 -24.69
C GLY A 468 22.14 -18.02 -25.58
N LEU A 469 21.78 -19.31 -25.63
CA LEU A 469 20.77 -19.90 -26.52
C LEU A 469 21.07 -19.71 -28.02
N GLY A 470 20.84 -18.51 -28.57
CA GLY A 470 21.12 -18.27 -29.99
C GLY A 470 21.32 -16.80 -30.29
N GLY A 471 22.06 -16.50 -31.34
CA GLY A 471 22.51 -15.15 -31.61
C GLY A 471 23.97 -15.18 -32.02
N THR A 472 24.67 -14.08 -31.77
CA THR A 472 26.13 -14.04 -31.76
C THR A 472 26.55 -13.45 -30.43
N ASP A 473 26.80 -14.34 -29.48
CA ASP A 473 26.86 -14.00 -28.08
C ASP A 473 28.32 -13.81 -27.63
N LEU A 474 28.52 -12.90 -26.67
CA LEU A 474 29.84 -12.53 -26.17
C LEU A 474 30.00 -12.90 -24.70
N VAL A 475 30.97 -13.76 -24.41
CA VAL A 475 31.46 -13.99 -23.05
C VAL A 475 32.77 -13.25 -22.79
N ARG A 476 32.85 -12.58 -21.64
CA ARG A 476 34.06 -11.98 -21.07
C ARG A 476 34.36 -12.60 -19.70
N PHE A 477 35.46 -13.33 -19.60
CA PHE A 477 35.97 -13.84 -18.32
C PHE A 477 37.11 -12.97 -17.81
N LEU A 478 37.04 -12.62 -16.53
CA LEU A 478 38.03 -11.78 -15.86
C LEU A 478 38.64 -12.55 -14.69
N GLY A 479 39.91 -12.89 -14.82
CA GLY A 479 40.73 -13.53 -13.81
C GLY A 479 41.00 -12.64 -12.60
N GLY A 480 41.31 -13.28 -11.48
CA GLY A 480 41.50 -12.64 -10.18
C GLY A 480 42.91 -12.81 -9.64
N PRO A 481 43.11 -12.63 -8.32
CA PRO A 481 44.31 -13.12 -7.66
C PRO A 481 44.37 -14.65 -7.69
N GLY A 482 45.57 -15.21 -7.86
CA GLY A 482 45.78 -16.65 -7.94
C GLY A 482 45.75 -17.18 -9.37
N ASN A 483 45.92 -18.49 -9.52
CA ASN A 483 45.99 -19.12 -10.84
C ASN A 483 44.58 -19.41 -11.37
N ASP A 484 44.29 -18.89 -12.55
CA ASP A 484 43.04 -19.04 -13.28
C ASP A 484 43.16 -20.13 -14.37
N SER A 485 42.06 -20.80 -14.67
CA SER A 485 42.01 -21.83 -15.72
C SER A 485 40.83 -21.61 -16.65
N LEU A 486 41.10 -21.49 -17.95
CA LEU A 486 40.12 -21.41 -19.01
C LEU A 486 40.17 -22.68 -19.87
N THR A 487 39.02 -23.29 -20.13
CA THR A 487 38.85 -24.28 -21.20
C THR A 487 37.75 -23.80 -22.13
N ALA A 488 38.07 -23.56 -23.40
CA ALA A 488 37.14 -23.07 -24.42
C ALA A 488 37.00 -24.10 -25.55
N ASN A 489 35.77 -24.22 -26.03
CA ASN A 489 35.35 -24.91 -27.24
C ASN A 489 34.56 -23.88 -28.08
N PRO A 490 34.33 -24.14 -29.38
CA PRO A 490 33.76 -23.15 -30.29
C PRO A 490 32.50 -22.41 -29.82
N THR A 491 31.64 -23.03 -29.02
CA THR A 491 30.43 -22.39 -28.46
C THR A 491 30.26 -22.58 -26.96
N SER A 492 31.27 -23.08 -26.25
CA SER A 492 31.15 -23.31 -24.80
C SER A 492 32.49 -23.14 -24.08
N ALA A 493 32.45 -22.73 -22.83
CA ALA A 493 33.65 -22.57 -22.04
C ALA A 493 33.42 -22.78 -20.55
N THR A 494 34.48 -23.18 -19.86
CA THR A 494 34.55 -23.22 -18.40
C THR A 494 35.73 -22.35 -17.96
N PHE A 495 35.47 -21.43 -17.04
CA PHE A 495 36.47 -20.59 -16.39
C PHE A 495 36.46 -20.81 -14.89
N LEU A 496 37.61 -21.16 -14.34
CA LEU A 496 37.85 -21.35 -12.91
C LEU A 496 38.69 -20.17 -12.42
N THR A 497 38.16 -19.39 -11.49
CA THR A 497 38.84 -18.23 -10.91
C THR A 497 38.44 -18.02 -9.45
N GLY A 498 39.41 -17.80 -8.56
CA GLY A 498 39.15 -17.50 -7.15
C GLY A 498 38.28 -18.52 -6.40
N GLY A 499 38.23 -19.78 -6.83
CA GLY A 499 37.38 -20.84 -6.27
C GLY A 499 35.95 -20.91 -6.85
N PHE A 500 35.63 -20.06 -7.83
CA PHE A 500 34.35 -20.03 -8.53
C PHE A 500 34.43 -20.76 -9.87
N THR A 501 33.33 -21.39 -10.27
CA THR A 501 33.18 -22.04 -11.58
C THR A 501 32.18 -21.29 -12.42
N LEU A 502 32.62 -20.79 -13.59
CA LEU A 502 31.78 -20.12 -14.56
C LEU A 502 31.71 -20.96 -15.83
N ASN A 503 30.53 -21.46 -16.16
CA ASN A 503 30.27 -22.24 -17.35
C ASN A 503 29.40 -21.43 -18.31
N THR A 504 29.76 -21.45 -19.59
CA THR A 504 28.98 -20.82 -20.66
C THR A 504 28.72 -21.81 -21.78
N THR A 505 27.51 -21.81 -22.34
CA THR A 505 27.11 -22.54 -23.55
C THR A 505 26.41 -21.62 -24.54
N SER A 506 26.48 -21.95 -25.82
CA SER A 506 25.93 -21.12 -26.91
C SER A 506 26.52 -19.69 -26.90
N PHE A 507 27.84 -19.59 -26.73
CA PHE A 507 28.58 -18.32 -26.88
C PHE A 507 29.64 -18.46 -27.96
N GLU A 508 29.44 -17.80 -29.11
CA GLU A 508 30.34 -17.88 -30.26
C GLU A 508 31.60 -17.03 -30.09
N ARG A 509 31.55 -16.04 -29.20
CA ARG A 509 32.67 -15.11 -28.99
C ARG A 509 33.12 -15.12 -27.54
N LEU A 510 34.40 -15.41 -27.33
CA LEU A 510 35.01 -15.45 -26.01
C LEU A 510 36.19 -14.49 -25.89
N ILE A 511 36.24 -13.77 -24.77
CA ILE A 511 37.42 -13.02 -24.33
C ILE A 511 37.75 -13.46 -22.89
N GLY A 512 38.79 -14.27 -22.74
CA GLY A 512 39.37 -14.62 -21.44
C GLY A 512 40.54 -13.71 -21.11
N ILE A 513 40.54 -13.12 -19.92
CA ILE A 513 41.63 -12.30 -19.41
C ILE A 513 42.14 -12.95 -18.13
N ALA A 514 43.40 -13.39 -18.13
CA ALA A 514 44.05 -13.90 -16.94
C ALA A 514 44.28 -12.80 -15.90
N GLY A 515 44.26 -13.18 -14.63
CA GLY A 515 44.46 -12.27 -13.50
C GLY A 515 45.92 -11.99 -13.19
N THR A 516 46.27 -12.06 -11.90
CA THR A 516 47.65 -11.82 -11.40
C THR A 516 48.31 -13.11 -10.93
N GLY A 517 47.84 -14.25 -11.45
CA GLY A 517 48.42 -15.56 -11.22
C GLY A 517 49.84 -15.65 -11.76
N THR A 518 50.50 -16.76 -11.42
CA THR A 518 51.85 -17.06 -11.94
C THR A 518 51.84 -18.31 -12.82
N ASN A 519 50.67 -18.93 -12.98
CA ASN A 519 50.47 -20.10 -13.80
C ASN A 519 49.01 -20.16 -14.28
N ASP A 520 48.58 -19.10 -14.95
CA ASP A 520 47.28 -19.01 -15.60
C ASP A 520 47.28 -19.86 -16.88
N VAL A 521 46.30 -20.76 -17.03
CA VAL A 521 46.26 -21.74 -18.14
C VAL A 521 44.99 -21.56 -18.98
N ALA A 522 45.16 -21.43 -20.29
CA ALA A 522 44.06 -21.53 -21.25
C ALA A 522 44.19 -22.79 -22.12
N ILE A 523 43.09 -23.50 -22.33
CA ILE A 523 42.96 -24.61 -23.27
C ILE A 523 41.94 -24.19 -24.32
N LEU A 524 42.36 -24.11 -25.59
CA LEU A 524 41.51 -23.74 -26.72
C LEU A 524 41.37 -24.95 -27.64
N ASN A 525 40.14 -25.42 -27.86
CA ASN A 525 39.85 -26.60 -28.67
C ASN A 525 39.34 -26.17 -30.05
N ASP A 526 39.86 -26.82 -31.10
CA ASP A 526 39.45 -26.59 -32.47
C ASP A 526 38.01 -27.06 -32.76
N SER A 527 37.48 -26.60 -33.89
CA SER A 527 36.24 -27.10 -34.47
C SER A 527 36.51 -28.32 -35.37
N ALA A 528 35.45 -28.87 -35.97
CA ALA A 528 35.63 -29.87 -37.02
C ALA A 528 36.10 -29.26 -38.37
N GLY A 529 36.02 -27.93 -38.51
CA GLY A 529 36.40 -27.17 -39.68
C GLY A 529 37.86 -26.71 -39.65
N ASN A 530 38.26 -25.89 -40.62
CA ASN A 530 39.61 -25.32 -40.64
C ASN A 530 39.69 -24.15 -39.66
N ASP A 531 40.64 -24.23 -38.72
CA ASP A 531 40.84 -23.19 -37.71
C ASP A 531 42.22 -22.52 -37.81
N ILE A 532 42.29 -21.28 -37.32
CA ILE A 532 43.50 -20.48 -37.28
C ILE A 532 43.77 -20.06 -35.84
N PHE A 533 44.94 -20.41 -35.33
CA PHE A 533 45.48 -19.82 -34.10
C PHE A 533 46.48 -18.70 -34.42
N ALA A 534 46.29 -17.51 -33.86
CA ALA A 534 47.21 -16.40 -33.95
C ALA A 534 47.73 -16.03 -32.55
N GLY A 535 49.05 -16.07 -32.35
CA GLY A 535 49.71 -15.72 -31.10
C GLY A 535 50.60 -14.48 -31.24
N THR A 536 50.42 -13.51 -30.35
CA THR A 536 51.32 -12.34 -30.22
C THR A 536 51.72 -12.09 -28.77
N ILE A 537 52.46 -11.00 -28.48
CA ILE A 537 52.82 -10.64 -27.10
C ILE A 537 51.54 -10.52 -26.25
N GLY A 538 51.41 -11.38 -25.25
CA GLY A 538 50.31 -11.36 -24.28
C GLY A 538 48.93 -11.74 -24.80
N THR A 539 48.79 -12.20 -26.06
CA THR A 539 47.48 -12.60 -26.61
C THR A 539 47.55 -13.85 -27.48
N GLY A 540 46.54 -14.71 -27.35
CA GLY A 540 46.31 -15.85 -28.23
C GLY A 540 44.88 -15.87 -28.72
N GLU A 541 44.68 -16.00 -30.03
CA GLU A 541 43.38 -15.95 -30.69
C GLU A 541 43.16 -17.23 -31.48
N LEU A 542 42.09 -17.97 -31.21
CA LEU A 542 41.66 -19.12 -32.00
C LEU A 542 40.35 -18.74 -32.73
N ALA A 543 40.30 -18.94 -34.04
CA ALA A 543 39.14 -18.60 -34.84
C ALA A 543 38.86 -19.64 -35.91
N GLY A 544 37.58 -19.85 -36.16
CA GLY A 544 37.06 -20.71 -37.21
C GLY A 544 35.73 -20.22 -37.75
N THR A 545 35.06 -21.07 -38.52
CA THR A 545 33.73 -20.70 -39.02
C THR A 545 32.75 -20.63 -37.86
N GLY A 546 32.21 -19.45 -37.60
CA GLY A 546 31.14 -19.25 -36.61
C GLY A 546 31.60 -19.10 -35.16
N PHE A 547 32.91 -19.04 -34.88
CA PHE A 547 33.39 -18.75 -33.52
C PHE A 547 34.71 -17.97 -33.50
N PHE A 548 34.95 -17.29 -32.39
CA PHE A 548 36.17 -16.54 -32.11
C PHE A 548 36.50 -16.54 -30.61
N GLU A 549 37.68 -17.03 -30.26
CA GLU A 549 38.18 -17.08 -28.90
C GLU A 549 39.45 -16.25 -28.78
N ARG A 550 39.50 -15.38 -27.77
CA ARG A 550 40.67 -14.56 -27.45
C ARG A 550 41.06 -14.74 -26.00
N THR A 551 42.34 -14.98 -25.79
CA THR A 551 42.98 -15.05 -24.48
C THR A 551 43.96 -13.89 -24.32
N ILE A 552 44.03 -13.33 -23.12
CA ILE A 552 44.89 -12.19 -22.78
C ILE A 552 45.64 -12.52 -21.48
N ASN A 553 46.97 -12.35 -21.49
CA ASN A 553 47.88 -12.50 -20.36
C ASN A 553 47.97 -13.89 -19.70
N PHE A 554 47.48 -14.96 -20.32
CA PHE A 554 47.68 -16.31 -19.81
C PHE A 554 49.15 -16.73 -19.91
N ASP A 555 49.70 -17.34 -18.86
CA ASP A 555 51.08 -17.84 -18.83
C ASP A 555 51.28 -19.04 -19.75
N VAL A 556 50.25 -19.88 -19.87
CA VAL A 556 50.24 -21.09 -20.71
C VAL A 556 48.99 -21.10 -21.58
N ILE A 557 49.18 -21.26 -22.88
CA ILE A 557 48.10 -21.51 -23.84
C ILE A 557 48.32 -22.88 -24.46
N ARG A 558 47.36 -23.78 -24.28
CA ARG A 558 47.30 -25.08 -24.93
C ARG A 558 46.29 -25.03 -26.06
N ILE A 559 46.73 -25.26 -27.29
CA ILE A 559 45.85 -25.38 -28.46
C ILE A 559 45.68 -26.86 -28.83
N ARG A 560 44.44 -27.30 -29.02
CA ARG A 560 44.11 -28.70 -29.31
C ARG A 560 43.43 -28.78 -30.67
N GLY A 561 44.18 -29.23 -31.67
CA GLY A 561 43.77 -29.42 -33.07
C GLY A 561 43.38 -30.87 -33.32
N VAL A 562 42.37 -31.37 -32.61
CA VAL A 562 42.03 -32.80 -32.53
C VAL A 562 40.64 -33.13 -33.07
N ASN A 563 39.82 -32.13 -33.39
CA ASN A 563 38.42 -32.30 -33.80
C ASN A 563 38.22 -32.28 -35.31
N GLY A 564 39.22 -31.89 -36.12
CA GLY A 564 39.18 -32.03 -37.56
C GLY A 564 39.91 -30.92 -38.31
N GLY A 565 39.58 -30.75 -39.59
CA GLY A 565 40.08 -29.65 -40.39
C GLY A 565 41.57 -29.62 -40.72
N THR A 566 41.97 -28.57 -41.43
CA THR A 566 43.35 -28.18 -41.70
C THR A 566 43.66 -26.94 -40.87
N ASN A 567 44.21 -27.15 -39.67
CA ASN A 567 44.48 -26.10 -38.70
C ASN A 567 45.83 -25.43 -38.97
N ARG A 568 45.90 -24.11 -38.81
CA ARG A 568 47.10 -23.29 -39.04
C ARG A 568 47.43 -22.47 -37.82
N ARG A 569 48.72 -22.23 -37.57
CA ARG A 569 49.14 -21.25 -36.55
C ARG A 569 50.01 -20.14 -37.13
N VAL A 570 49.84 -18.95 -36.59
CA VAL A 570 50.62 -17.77 -36.93
C VAL A 570 51.16 -17.18 -35.64
N LEU A 571 52.47 -17.28 -35.43
CA LEU A 571 53.13 -16.81 -34.21
C LEU A 571 53.99 -15.59 -34.51
N ASN A 572 53.82 -14.53 -33.73
CA ASN A 572 54.61 -13.31 -33.85
C ASN A 572 55.01 -12.80 -32.46
N ASN A 573 56.25 -13.12 -32.03
CA ASN A 573 56.81 -12.74 -30.73
C ASN A 573 55.86 -13.03 -29.56
N ILE A 574 55.72 -14.29 -29.17
CA ILE A 574 54.87 -14.67 -28.03
C ILE A 574 55.60 -14.49 -26.69
N ALA A 575 54.85 -14.20 -25.63
CA ALA A 575 55.34 -14.04 -24.25
C ALA A 575 54.77 -15.08 -23.26
N PHE A 576 54.06 -16.09 -23.79
CA PHE A 576 53.46 -17.19 -23.04
C PHE A 576 54.04 -18.52 -23.51
N THR A 577 53.87 -19.57 -22.71
CA THR A 577 54.21 -20.94 -23.10
C THR A 577 53.10 -21.50 -23.99
N LEU A 578 53.42 -21.81 -25.24
CA LEU A 578 52.49 -22.49 -26.16
C LEU A 578 52.68 -24.00 -26.08
N ILE A 579 51.58 -24.75 -25.86
CA ILE A 579 51.53 -26.21 -25.93
C ILE A 579 50.60 -26.59 -27.08
N GLU A 580 51.10 -27.40 -28.01
CA GLU A 580 50.34 -27.85 -29.18
C GLU A 580 49.98 -29.32 -29.02
N GLU A 581 48.69 -29.63 -29.17
CA GLU A 581 48.18 -30.99 -29.31
C GLU A 581 47.46 -31.12 -30.65
N GLY A 582 47.63 -32.26 -31.34
CA GLY A 582 47.05 -32.48 -32.66
C GLY A 582 47.90 -31.89 -33.81
N THR A 583 47.26 -31.65 -34.96
CA THR A 583 47.98 -31.21 -36.18
C THR A 583 47.82 -29.72 -36.40
N TRP A 584 48.93 -28.98 -36.41
CA TRP A 584 48.99 -27.55 -36.70
C TRP A 584 50.04 -27.28 -37.78
N LEU A 585 49.62 -26.64 -38.88
CA LEU A 585 50.49 -26.19 -39.96
C LEU A 585 51.21 -24.89 -39.61
#